data_AF-A0A1G1Q028-F1
#
_entry.id   AF-A0A1G1Q028-F1
#
_cell.length_a   1.000
_cell.length_b   1.000
_cell.length_c   1.000
_cell.angle_alpha   90.00
_cell.angle_beta   90.00
_cell.angle_gamma   90.00
#
_symmetry.space_group_name_H-M   'P 1'
#
loop_
_entity.id
_entity.type
_entity.pdbx_description
1 polymer ?
#
loop_
_entity_poly.entity_id
_entity_poly.type
_entity_poly.pdbx_seq_one_letter_code
_entity_poly.pdbx_strand_id
1 'polypeptide(L)' 'MFRAINELNELDKKANDFIKENNIKKVISVSDTCTTDDTGATIGIIRAVAYEENAKGRK' A
#
# COMPACT_ATOMS: atom_id res chain seq x y z
N MET A 1 -16.20 13.11 -0.34
CA MET A 1 -16.15 11.71 -0.83
C MET A 1 -15.33 11.54 -2.12
N PHE A 2 -15.45 12.43 -3.12
CA PHE A 2 -14.69 12.32 -4.39
C PHE A 2 -13.14 12.33 -4.27
N ARG A 3 -12.57 13.08 -3.31
CA ARG A 3 -11.11 13.12 -3.10
C ARG A 3 -10.54 11.81 -2.55
N ALA A 4 -11.24 11.21 -1.58
CA ALA A 4 -10.82 9.98 -0.93
C ALA A 4 -10.72 8.79 -1.91
N ILE A 5 -11.63 8.71 -2.90
CA ILE A 5 -11.58 7.66 -3.93
C ILE A 5 -10.35 7.85 -4.84
N ASN A 6 -10.04 9.09 -5.21
CA ASN A 6 -8.87 9.37 -6.04
C ASN A 6 -7.56 9.05 -5.30
N GLU A 7 -7.45 9.45 -4.03
CA GLU A 7 -6.31 9.13 -3.16
C GLU A 7 -6.14 7.61 -3.00
N LEU A 8 -7.25 6.88 -2.85
CA LEU A 8 -7.22 5.42 -2.78
C LEU A 8 -6.74 4.79 -4.10
N ASN A 9 -7.21 5.28 -5.24
CA ASN A 9 -6.76 4.81 -6.55
C ASN A 9 -5.27 5.10 -6.80
N GLU A 10 -4.77 6.25 -6.34
CA GLU A 10 -3.36 6.59 -6.41
C GLU A 10 -2.51 5.67 -5.52
N LEU A 11 -3.00 5.33 -4.33
CA LEU A 11 -2.35 4.39 -3.42
C LEU A 11 -2.34 2.96 -3.98
N ASP A 12 -3.44 2.52 -4.60
CA ASP A 12 -3.53 1.28 -5.39
C ASP A 12 -2.47 1.23 -6.49
N LYS A 13 -2.37 2.31 -7.28
CA LYS A 13 -1.37 2.37 -8.35
C LYS A 13 0.05 2.23 -7.80
N LYS A 14 0.40 2.98 -6.75
CA LYS A 14 1.72 2.91 -6.09
C LYS A 14 2.03 1.52 -5.56
N ALA A 15 1.07 0.84 -4.93
CA ALA A 15 1.26 -0.51 -4.42
C ALA A 15 1.49 -1.52 -5.56
N ASN A 16 0.75 -1.39 -6.66
CA ASN A 16 0.91 -2.25 -7.84
C ASN A 16 2.26 -2.03 -8.54
N ASP A 17 2.69 -0.78 -8.68
CA ASP A 17 3.99 -0.42 -9.24
C ASP A 17 5.12 -1.02 -8.38
N PHE A 18 5.03 -0.90 -7.05
CA PHE A 18 5.98 -1.54 -6.12
C PHE A 18 6.05 -3.08 -6.30
N ILE A 19 4.90 -3.75 -6.39
CA ILE A 19 4.83 -5.21 -6.58
C ILE A 19 5.52 -5.60 -7.90
N LYS A 20 5.26 -4.84 -8.97
CA LYS A 20 5.82 -5.10 -10.29
C LYS A 20 7.32 -4.86 -10.34
N GLU A 21 7.78 -3.70 -9.85
CA GLU A 21 9.20 -3.30 -9.85
C GLU A 21 10.06 -4.28 -9.04
N ASN A 22 9.55 -4.76 -7.91
CA ASN A 22 10.25 -5.73 -7.05
C ASN A 22 10.06 -7.19 -7.48
N ASN A 23 9.38 -7.44 -8.61
CA ASN A 23 9.09 -8.78 -9.11
C ASN A 23 8.43 -9.71 -8.07
N ILE A 24 7.62 -9.14 -7.19
CA ILE A 24 6.92 -9.87 -6.13
C ILE A 24 5.92 -10.82 -6.79
N LYS A 25 6.01 -12.11 -6.46
CA LYS A 25 5.17 -13.16 -7.08
C LYS A 25 4.02 -13.62 -6.20
N LYS A 26 4.11 -13.36 -4.90
CA LYS A 26 3.12 -13.84 -3.92
C LYS A 26 2.92 -12.79 -2.84
N VAL A 27 1.79 -12.08 -2.95
CA VAL A 27 1.28 -11.21 -1.88
C VAL A 27 0.51 -12.09 -0.90
N ILE A 28 0.81 -11.93 0.38
CA ILE A 28 0.21 -12.68 1.48
C ILE A 28 -1.00 -11.91 2.02
N SER A 29 -0.84 -10.59 2.23
CA SER A 29 -1.93 -9.74 2.68
C SER A 29 -1.72 -8.29 2.26
N VAL A 30 -2.84 -7.57 2.19
CA VAL A 30 -2.89 -6.11 2.03
C VAL A 30 -3.82 -5.58 3.12
N SER A 31 -3.42 -4.51 3.80
CA SER A 31 -4.22 -3.91 4.87
C SER A 31 -4.10 -2.40 4.86
N ASP A 32 -5.25 -1.73 5.00
CA ASP A 32 -5.36 -0.27 4.93
C ASP A 32 -5.83 0.29 6.28
N THR A 33 -5.30 1.44 6.67
CA THR A 33 -5.76 2.18 7.85
C THR A 33 -5.70 3.68 7.63
N CYS A 34 -6.67 4.39 8.20
CA CYS A 34 -6.70 5.86 8.16
C CYS A 34 -5.82 6.42 9.28
N THR A 35 -5.02 7.44 8.96
CA THR A 35 -4.36 8.26 9.97
C THR A 35 -5.24 9.44 10.32
N THR A 36 -5.18 9.86 11.59
CA THR A 36 -5.92 11.01 12.10
C THR A 36 -4.98 12.07 12.66
N ASP A 37 -5.41 13.33 12.61
CA ASP A 37 -4.78 14.40 13.37
C ASP A 37 -5.25 14.41 14.84
N ASP A 38 -4.85 15.43 15.60
CA ASP A 38 -5.24 15.64 16.99
C ASP A 38 -6.73 15.93 17.20
N THR A 39 -7.48 16.21 16.13
CA THR A 39 -8.93 16.40 16.14
C THR A 39 -9.71 15.12 15.84
N GLY A 40 -9.01 14.03 15.46
CA GLY A 40 -9.62 12.79 15.00
C GLY A 40 -10.07 12.83 13.54
N ALA A 41 -9.74 13.90 12.80
CA ALA A 41 -10.05 13.99 11.38
C ALA A 41 -9.08 13.14 10.56
N THR A 42 -9.59 12.39 9.59
CA THR A 42 -8.74 11.60 8.70
C THR A 42 -7.89 12.51 7.83
N ILE A 43 -6.56 12.37 7.93
CA ILE A 43 -5.58 13.14 7.16
C ILE A 43 -4.83 12.32 6.11
N GLY A 44 -5.00 11.00 6.11
CA GLY A 44 -4.37 10.13 5.14
C GLY A 44 -4.73 8.67 5.31
N ILE A 45 -4.19 7.84 4.41
CA ILE A 45 -4.35 6.39 4.40
C ILE A 45 -2.96 5.76 4.30
N ILE A 46 -2.71 4.77 5.12
CA ILE A 46 -1.51 3.92 5.06
C ILE A 46 -1.94 2.54 4.55
N ARG A 47 -1.19 2.01 3.58
CA ARG A 47 -1.31 0.63 3.10
C ARG A 47 -0.08 -0.19 3.45
N ALA A 48 -0.30 -1.31 4.12
CA ALA A 48 0.71 -2.34 4.36
C ALA A 48 0.52 -3.50 3.38
N VAL A 49 1.60 -3.95 2.75
CA VAL A 49 1.63 -5.12 1.86
C VAL A 49 2.60 -6.14 2.43
N ALA A 50 2.10 -7.30 2.85
CA ALA A 50 2.93 -8.44 3.22
C ALA A 50 3.11 -9.35 2.00
N TYR A 51 4.34 -9.74 1.70
CA TYR A 51 4.65 -10.57 0.55
C TYR A 51 5.78 -11.55 0.85
N GLU A 52 5.84 -12.61 0.05
CA GLU A 52 6.93 -13.58 0.10
C GLU A 52 8.11 -13.07 -0.74
N GLU A 53 9.25 -12.82 -0.09
CA GLU A 53 10.49 -12.47 -0.77
C GLU A 53 11.11 -13.74 -1.37
N ASN A 54 11.26 -13.79 -2.69
CA ASN A 54 12.01 -14.85 -3.35
C ASN A 54 13.50 -14.66 -3.03
N ALA A 55 14.07 -15.51 -2.16
CA ALA A 55 15.45 -15.45 -1.67
C ALA A 55 16.56 -15.62 -2.73
N LYS A 56 16.29 -15.45 -4.02
CA LYS A 56 17.26 -15.60 -5.13
C LYS A 56 18.10 -14.35 -5.42
N GLY A 57 18.17 -13.38 -4.50
CA GLY A 57 18.80 -12.08 -4.78
C GLY A 57 19.64 -11.43 -3.68
N ARG A 58 19.74 -12.01 -2.47
CA ARG A 58 20.74 -11.53 -1.49
C ARG A 58 22.08 -12.23 -1.77
N LYS A 59 22.92 -11.58 -2.57
CA LYS A 59 24.38 -11.77 -2.51
C LYS A 59 24.96 -10.82 -1.48
#